data_AF-A0A356BZK5-F1
#
_entry.id   AF-A0A356BZK5-F1
#
_cell.length_a   1.000
_cell.length_b   1.000
_cell.length_c   1.000
_cell.angle_alpha   90.00
_cell.angle_beta   90.00
_cell.angle_gamma   90.00
#
_symmetry.space_group_name_H-M   'P 1'
#
loop_
_entity.id
_entity.type
_entity.pdbx_description
1 polymer ?
#
loop_
_entity_poly.entity_id
_entity_poly.type
_entity_poly.pdbx_seq_one_letter_code
_entity_poly.pdbx_strand_id
1 'polypeptide(L)'
;MKAYQMRIEFKGSKPCIWRRILISADASFRELHEVIQTIFNFQDSHLYIFHLLDHKLKVTNDEEAHQVYEEYLENQGAIEKTLLALDTPFAKRQLENLRTVVGEPDAFKIEPYLQESVVIDYLYDFGDNWEISLTVERIVEDYTLDYPTLLAGEQGAPLENMGGLAGFEEFLEAYNDPQHLDHAAAQAWGHQQGFTEYDGESIEGRLKSLGKGFKDQPTRYRVEGMEKC
;
A
#
# COMPACT_ATOMS: atom_id res chain seq x y z
N MET A 1 -3.86 -8.12 22.23
CA MET A 1 -2.79 -8.32 21.25
C MET A 1 -2.25 -6.95 20.93
N LYS A 2 -0.95 -6.84 20.61
CA LYS A 2 -0.38 -5.57 20.17
C LYS A 2 -0.95 -5.19 18.81
N ALA A 3 -1.22 -3.91 18.59
CA ALA A 3 -1.75 -3.34 17.37
C ALA A 3 -1.14 -1.96 17.11
N TYR A 4 -1.19 -1.53 15.86
CA TYR A 4 -0.73 -0.21 15.42
C TYR A 4 -1.93 0.67 15.07
N GLN A 5 -2.01 1.83 15.70
CA GLN A 5 -2.86 2.92 15.21
C GLN A 5 -2.13 3.62 14.07
N MET A 6 -2.69 3.53 12.87
CA MET A 6 -2.06 4.07 11.66
C MET A 6 -2.95 5.11 11.02
N ARG A 7 -2.37 6.25 10.66
CA ARG A 7 -2.97 7.22 9.74
C ARG A 7 -2.46 6.92 8.33
N ILE A 8 -3.40 6.79 7.39
CA ILE A 8 -3.14 6.45 5.99
C ILE A 8 -3.74 7.56 5.14
N GLU A 9 -2.94 8.21 4.31
CA GLU A 9 -3.37 9.40 3.55
C GLU A 9 -2.77 9.48 2.15
N PHE A 10 -3.54 10.01 1.20
CA PHE A 10 -3.04 10.30 -0.15
C PHE A 10 -2.14 11.54 -0.12
N LYS A 11 -0.90 11.37 -0.58
CA LYS A 11 0.06 12.47 -0.68
C LYS A 11 -0.43 13.49 -1.69
N GLY A 12 -0.35 14.78 -1.34
CA GLY A 12 -0.69 15.88 -2.23
C GLY A 12 -2.17 16.20 -2.37
N SER A 13 -3.08 15.31 -1.95
CA SER A 13 -4.54 15.48 -2.11
C SER A 13 -5.10 16.72 -1.44
N LYS A 14 -6.02 17.42 -2.13
CA LYS A 14 -6.72 18.61 -1.62
C LYS A 14 -8.22 18.56 -1.96
N PRO A 15 -9.13 18.45 -0.97
CA PRO A 15 -8.87 18.25 0.47
C PRO A 15 -8.15 16.92 0.77
N CYS A 16 -7.52 16.83 1.94
CA CYS A 16 -6.76 15.64 2.33
C CYS A 16 -7.67 14.41 2.44
N ILE A 17 -7.36 13.36 1.67
CA ILE A 17 -8.05 12.08 1.72
C ILE A 17 -7.31 11.17 2.69
N TRP A 18 -7.95 10.76 3.78
CA TRP A 18 -7.28 10.00 4.82
C TRP A 18 -8.20 9.07 5.60
N ARG A 19 -7.59 8.05 6.20
CA ARG A 19 -8.22 7.07 7.09
C ARG A 19 -7.31 6.83 8.30
N ARG A 20 -7.89 6.52 9.44
CA ARG A 20 -7.17 6.08 10.63
C ARG A 20 -7.70 4.73 11.05
N ILE A 21 -6.82 3.77 11.22
CA ILE A 21 -7.16 2.37 11.51
C ILE A 21 -6.41 1.85 12.74
N LEU A 22 -6.88 0.72 13.28
CA LEU A 22 -6.08 -0.20 14.07
C LEU A 22 -5.87 -1.49 13.28
N ILE A 23 -4.64 -1.99 13.27
CA ILE A 23 -4.27 -3.28 12.66
C ILE A 23 -3.40 -4.08 13.63
N SER A 24 -3.57 -5.40 13.67
CA SER A 24 -2.75 -6.29 14.50
C SER A 24 -1.26 -6.14 14.17
N ALA A 25 -0.39 -6.15 15.18
CA ALA A 25 1.05 -6.12 14.97
C ALA A 25 1.56 -7.40 14.26
N ASP A 26 0.84 -8.52 14.43
CA ASP A 26 1.12 -9.77 13.74
C ASP A 26 0.62 -9.78 12.29
N ALA A 27 0.14 -8.66 11.74
CA ALA A 27 -0.23 -8.60 10.33
C ALA A 27 1.01 -8.72 9.39
N SER A 28 0.84 -9.30 8.21
CA SER A 28 1.81 -9.20 7.11
C SER A 28 1.62 -7.94 6.28
N PHE A 29 2.57 -7.63 5.39
CA PHE A 29 2.38 -6.55 4.41
C PHE A 29 1.28 -6.86 3.40
N ARG A 30 0.99 -8.14 3.10
CA ARG A 30 -0.21 -8.55 2.34
C ARG A 30 -1.48 -8.10 3.06
N GLU A 31 -1.60 -8.43 4.34
CA GLU A 31 -2.79 -8.11 5.13
C GLU A 31 -2.95 -6.59 5.29
N LEU A 32 -1.84 -5.86 5.45
CA LEU A 32 -1.85 -4.38 5.44
C LEU A 32 -2.31 -3.82 4.09
N HIS A 33 -1.83 -4.38 2.97
CA HIS A 33 -2.28 -4.00 1.64
C HIS A 33 -3.79 -4.22 1.46
N GLU A 34 -4.33 -5.39 1.83
CA GLU A 34 -5.77 -5.69 1.73
C GLU A 34 -6.62 -4.69 2.55
N VAL A 35 -6.11 -4.24 3.70
CA VAL A 35 -6.76 -3.18 4.47
C VAL A 35 -6.78 -1.85 3.71
N ILE A 36 -5.66 -1.45 3.09
CA ILE A 36 -5.59 -0.22 2.28
C ILE A 36 -6.58 -0.29 1.12
N GLN A 37 -6.63 -1.41 0.41
CA GLN A 37 -7.60 -1.65 -0.67
C GLN A 37 -9.04 -1.48 -0.14
N THR A 38 -9.33 -2.06 1.02
CA THR A 38 -10.68 -2.04 1.63
C THR A 38 -11.14 -0.63 2.05
N ILE A 39 -10.25 0.14 2.70
CA ILE A 39 -10.60 1.48 3.24
C ILE A 39 -10.71 2.57 2.18
N PHE A 40 -10.08 2.37 1.02
CA PHE A 40 -10.19 3.25 -0.15
C PHE A 40 -11.05 2.67 -1.28
N ASN A 41 -11.58 1.46 -1.11
CA ASN A 41 -12.48 0.79 -2.06
C ASN A 41 -11.83 0.53 -3.44
N PHE A 42 -10.53 0.29 -3.45
CA PHE A 42 -9.80 -0.20 -4.61
C PHE A 42 -10.08 -1.69 -4.86
N GLN A 43 -9.67 -2.19 -6.03
CA GLN A 43 -10.02 -3.51 -6.55
C GLN A 43 -8.83 -4.49 -6.60
N ASP A 44 -7.68 -4.14 -6.01
CA ASP A 44 -6.45 -4.94 -6.00
C ASP A 44 -6.07 -5.48 -7.39
N SER A 45 -6.16 -4.60 -8.39
CA SER A 45 -5.96 -4.98 -9.80
C SER A 45 -4.61 -4.54 -10.36
N HIS A 46 -3.79 -3.88 -9.54
CA HIS A 46 -2.56 -3.24 -9.97
C HIS A 46 -1.37 -3.61 -9.08
N LEU A 47 -0.16 -3.35 -9.60
CA LEU A 47 1.07 -3.50 -8.83
C LEU A 47 1.14 -2.48 -7.68
N TYR A 48 1.83 -2.86 -6.61
CA TYR A 48 2.05 -2.00 -5.46
C TYR A 48 3.40 -2.24 -4.81
N ILE A 49 3.88 -1.25 -4.08
CA ILE A 49 5.12 -1.34 -3.33
C ILE A 49 5.07 -0.54 -2.03
N PHE A 50 5.51 -1.16 -0.94
CA PHE A 50 5.86 -0.48 0.29
C PHE A 50 7.36 -0.16 0.29
N HIS A 51 7.72 1.09 0.54
CA HIS A 51 9.09 1.55 0.72
C HIS A 51 9.36 1.84 2.19
N LEU A 52 10.25 1.05 2.78
CA LEU A 52 10.75 1.21 4.14
C LEU A 52 12.19 1.69 4.09
N LEU A 53 12.35 2.99 3.88
CA LEU A 53 13.65 3.63 3.62
C LEU A 53 14.67 3.37 4.74
N ASP A 54 14.23 3.48 6.00
CA ASP A 54 15.08 3.27 7.19
C ASP A 54 15.58 1.82 7.31
N HIS A 55 14.84 0.87 6.72
CA HIS A 55 15.17 -0.55 6.74
C HIS A 55 15.80 -1.05 5.44
N LYS A 56 15.94 -0.17 4.43
CA LYS A 56 16.35 -0.53 3.07
C LYS A 56 15.59 -1.74 2.54
N LEU A 57 14.27 -1.70 2.73
CA LEU A 57 13.35 -2.77 2.34
C LEU A 57 12.28 -2.21 1.41
N LYS A 58 12.01 -2.96 0.35
CA LYS A 58 10.88 -2.83 -0.54
C LYS A 58 10.03 -4.09 -0.42
N VAL A 59 8.74 -3.95 -0.19
CA VAL A 59 7.80 -5.08 -0.20
C VAL A 59 6.81 -4.87 -1.34
N THR A 60 6.77 -5.76 -2.32
CA THR A 60 6.07 -5.55 -3.60
C THR A 60 5.51 -6.85 -4.16
N ASN A 61 4.40 -6.79 -4.91
CA ASN A 61 3.89 -7.91 -5.71
C ASN A 61 4.46 -7.94 -7.15
N ASP A 62 5.40 -7.06 -7.46
CA ASP A 62 6.05 -6.98 -8.78
C ASP A 62 7.08 -8.11 -8.97
N GLU A 63 6.71 -9.13 -9.73
CA GLU A 63 7.57 -10.27 -10.07
C GLU A 63 8.87 -9.86 -10.78
N GLU A 64 8.86 -8.79 -11.58
CA GLU A 64 10.08 -8.31 -12.27
C GLU A 64 11.06 -7.74 -11.26
N ALA A 65 10.57 -6.99 -10.25
CA ALA A 65 11.42 -6.47 -9.18
C ALA A 65 12.08 -7.60 -8.36
N HIS A 66 11.36 -8.71 -8.12
CA HIS A 66 11.92 -9.88 -7.45
C HIS A 66 13.00 -10.56 -8.29
N GLN A 67 12.74 -10.79 -9.58
CA GLN A 67 13.71 -11.38 -10.51
C GLN A 67 15.00 -10.56 -10.58
N VAL A 68 14.89 -9.24 -10.70
CA VAL A 68 16.04 -8.33 -10.73
C VAL A 68 16.85 -8.43 -9.43
N TYR A 69 16.18 -8.56 -8.29
CA TYR A 69 16.85 -8.69 -6.99
C TYR A 69 17.56 -10.04 -6.86
N GLU A 70 16.92 -11.14 -7.28
CA GLU A 70 17.54 -12.47 -7.31
C GLU A 70 18.78 -12.49 -8.20
N GLU A 71 18.70 -11.95 -9.43
CA GLU A 71 19.83 -11.83 -10.33
C GLU A 71 20.98 -11.01 -9.72
N TYR A 72 20.64 -9.93 -8.99
CA TYR A 72 21.63 -9.15 -8.27
C TYR A 72 22.33 -9.97 -7.18
N LEU A 73 21.59 -10.78 -6.41
CA LEU A 73 22.18 -11.63 -5.37
C LEU A 73 23.12 -12.67 -5.97
N GLU A 74 22.74 -13.31 -7.07
CA GLU A 74 23.57 -14.30 -7.78
C GLU A 74 24.88 -13.69 -8.32
N ASN A 75 24.85 -12.41 -8.70
CA ASN A 75 25.96 -11.73 -9.38
C ASN A 75 26.59 -10.60 -8.55
N GLN A 76 26.28 -10.54 -7.24
CA GLN A 76 26.53 -9.38 -6.39
C GLN A 76 27.98 -8.87 -6.48
N GLY A 77 28.95 -9.76 -6.30
CA GLY A 77 30.37 -9.37 -6.29
C GLY A 77 30.84 -8.71 -7.59
N ALA A 78 30.37 -9.20 -8.74
CA ALA A 78 30.73 -8.67 -10.05
C ALA A 78 30.04 -7.33 -10.33
N ILE A 79 28.75 -7.24 -10.01
CA ILE A 79 27.94 -6.02 -10.19
C ILE A 79 28.49 -4.89 -9.31
N GLU A 80 28.66 -5.14 -8.01
CA GLU A 80 29.14 -4.12 -7.08
C GLU A 80 30.55 -3.64 -7.43
N LYS A 81 31.45 -4.55 -7.79
CA LYS A 81 32.81 -4.18 -8.23
C LYS A 81 32.75 -3.25 -9.44
N THR A 82 31.89 -3.55 -10.42
CA THR A 82 31.74 -2.75 -11.63
C THR A 82 31.17 -1.37 -11.31
N LEU A 83 30.09 -1.29 -10.53
CA LEU A 83 29.46 -0.02 -10.16
C LEU A 83 30.37 0.85 -9.30
N LEU A 84 31.11 0.27 -8.36
CA LEU A 84 32.09 0.99 -7.53
C LEU A 84 33.26 1.53 -8.38
N ALA A 85 33.72 0.77 -9.38
CA ALA A 85 34.80 1.20 -10.26
C ALA A 85 34.41 2.38 -11.18
N LEU A 86 33.13 2.54 -11.52
CA LEU A 86 32.65 3.68 -12.30
C LEU A 86 32.69 5.00 -11.51
N ASP A 87 32.51 4.94 -10.19
CA ASP A 87 32.55 6.10 -9.26
C ASP A 87 31.68 7.32 -9.66
N THR A 88 30.61 7.11 -10.43
CA THR A 88 29.69 8.17 -10.83
C THR A 88 28.51 8.30 -9.86
N PRO A 89 27.85 9.48 -9.77
CA PRO A 89 26.60 9.62 -9.00
C PRO A 89 25.51 8.63 -9.42
N PHE A 90 25.42 8.34 -10.73
CA PHE A 90 24.49 7.34 -11.26
C PHE A 90 24.80 5.94 -10.73
N ALA A 91 26.07 5.50 -10.81
CA ALA A 91 26.47 4.17 -10.34
C ALA A 91 26.29 4.01 -8.82
N LYS A 92 26.54 5.08 -8.04
CA LYS A 92 26.29 5.10 -6.59
C LYS A 92 24.80 4.91 -6.27
N ARG A 93 23.92 5.64 -6.97
CA ARG A 93 22.46 5.50 -6.80
C ARG A 93 21.97 4.12 -7.24
N GLN A 94 22.49 3.60 -8.34
CA GLN A 94 22.14 2.25 -8.81
C GLN A 94 22.55 1.20 -7.79
N LEU A 95 23.76 1.30 -7.22
CA LEU A 95 24.24 0.39 -6.18
C LEU A 95 23.39 0.46 -4.90
N GLU A 96 22.98 1.67 -4.49
CA GLU A 96 22.08 1.86 -3.35
C GLU A 96 20.70 1.21 -3.59
N ASN A 97 20.15 1.38 -4.80
CA ASN A 97 18.90 0.74 -5.20
C ASN A 97 18.99 -0.79 -5.20
N LEU A 98 20.06 -1.36 -5.76
CA LEU A 98 20.26 -2.82 -5.81
C LEU A 98 20.48 -3.43 -4.43
N ARG A 99 21.12 -2.71 -3.52
CA ARG A 99 21.32 -3.14 -2.13
C ARG A 99 20.05 -3.09 -1.27
N THR A 100 18.97 -2.51 -1.79
CA THR A 100 17.68 -2.51 -1.11
C THR A 100 17.07 -3.90 -1.23
N VAL A 101 16.69 -4.50 -0.10
CA VAL A 101 16.03 -5.81 -0.08
C VAL A 101 14.68 -5.70 -0.76
N VAL A 102 14.35 -6.68 -1.62
CA VAL A 102 13.01 -6.82 -2.21
C VAL A 102 12.37 -8.07 -1.60
N GLY A 103 11.18 -7.91 -1.02
CA GLY A 103 10.50 -8.93 -0.24
C GLY A 103 9.06 -9.15 -0.68
N GLU A 104 8.61 -10.40 -0.61
CA GLU A 104 7.23 -10.76 -0.94
C GLU A 104 6.25 -10.33 0.17
N PRO A 105 5.05 -9.82 -0.14
CA PRO A 105 4.12 -9.27 0.85
C PRO A 105 3.71 -10.25 1.95
N ASP A 106 3.62 -11.53 1.60
CA ASP A 106 3.23 -12.62 2.49
C ASP A 106 4.38 -13.11 3.40
N ALA A 107 5.62 -12.86 3.00
CA ALA A 107 6.81 -13.34 3.72
C ALA A 107 7.22 -12.40 4.87
N PHE A 108 6.72 -11.16 4.91
CA PHE A 108 7.15 -10.13 5.84
C PHE A 108 6.00 -9.70 6.76
N LYS A 109 6.21 -9.86 8.08
CA LYS A 109 5.35 -9.27 9.12
C LYS A 109 5.63 -7.78 9.28
N ILE A 110 4.65 -7.00 9.71
CA ILE A 110 4.83 -5.55 9.91
C ILE A 110 5.54 -5.24 11.23
N GLU A 111 5.32 -6.02 12.30
CA GLU A 111 5.87 -5.75 13.63
C GLU A 111 7.39 -5.45 13.68
N PRO A 112 8.28 -6.19 12.98
CA PRO A 112 9.72 -5.94 13.02
C PRO A 112 10.13 -4.56 12.52
N TYR A 113 9.27 -3.89 11.74
CA TYR A 113 9.59 -2.65 11.04
C TYR A 113 8.89 -1.42 11.62
N LEU A 114 7.85 -1.61 12.43
CA LEU A 114 6.97 -0.53 12.88
C LEU A 114 7.21 -0.15 14.34
N GLN A 115 7.50 1.14 14.53
CA GLN A 115 7.53 1.86 15.81
C GLN A 115 6.75 3.18 15.66
N GLU A 116 6.44 3.86 16.76
CA GLU A 116 5.78 5.17 16.69
C GLU A 116 6.57 6.17 15.85
N SER A 117 5.85 7.03 15.12
CA SER A 117 6.40 8.01 14.17
C SER A 117 7.10 7.44 12.94
N VAL A 118 7.12 6.11 12.74
CA VAL A 118 7.54 5.54 11.44
C VAL A 118 6.55 5.96 10.37
N VAL A 119 7.11 6.34 9.21
CA VAL A 119 6.37 6.59 7.98
C VAL A 119 6.80 5.55 6.95
N ILE A 120 5.82 4.88 6.35
CA ILE A 120 6.01 4.00 5.20
C ILE A 120 5.39 4.69 3.99
N ASP A 121 6.13 4.70 2.88
CA ASP A 121 5.57 5.12 1.61
C ASP A 121 4.97 3.91 0.90
N TYR A 122 3.71 4.02 0.51
CA TYR A 122 3.00 3.00 -0.26
C TYR A 122 2.60 3.60 -1.61
N LEU A 123 3.01 2.93 -2.68
CA LEU A 123 2.62 3.28 -4.03
C LEU A 123 1.69 2.17 -4.54
N TYR A 124 0.50 2.56 -5.01
CA TYR A 124 -0.45 1.66 -5.66
C TYR A 124 -0.72 2.14 -7.09
N ASP A 125 -0.85 1.17 -8.00
CA ASP A 125 -0.99 1.40 -9.43
C ASP A 125 0.19 2.17 -10.04
N PHE A 126 1.10 1.45 -10.68
CA PHE A 126 2.28 2.06 -11.31
C PHE A 126 1.93 2.90 -12.55
N GLY A 127 0.69 2.80 -13.06
CA GLY A 127 0.15 3.68 -14.10
C GLY A 127 -0.33 5.02 -13.53
N ASP A 128 -1.31 4.98 -12.63
CA ASP A 128 -1.91 6.17 -12.03
C ASP A 128 -1.06 6.81 -10.91
N ASN A 129 -0.10 6.05 -10.38
CA ASN A 129 0.87 6.48 -9.37
C ASN A 129 0.19 7.04 -8.10
N TRP A 130 -0.68 6.24 -7.48
CA TRP A 130 -1.32 6.59 -6.21
C TRP A 130 -0.32 6.54 -5.05
N GLU A 131 0.26 7.69 -4.73
CA GLU A 131 1.18 7.84 -3.61
C GLU A 131 0.44 8.04 -2.29
N ILE A 132 0.64 7.11 -1.35
CA ILE A 132 -0.03 7.07 -0.06
C ILE A 132 1.05 6.99 1.04
N SER A 133 0.89 7.76 2.11
CA SER A 133 1.75 7.66 3.30
C SER A 133 1.02 6.92 4.41
N LEU A 134 1.77 6.09 5.15
CA LEU A 134 1.29 5.36 6.31
C LEU A 134 2.12 5.76 7.52
N THR A 135 1.50 6.46 8.47
CA THR A 135 2.17 6.91 9.69
C THR A 135 1.67 6.12 10.89
N VAL A 136 2.58 5.50 11.64
CA VAL A 136 2.26 4.86 12.92
C VAL A 136 2.16 5.95 13.99
N GLU A 137 0.94 6.27 14.41
CA GLU A 137 0.69 7.33 15.40
C GLU A 137 0.81 6.83 16.85
N ARG A 138 0.49 5.55 17.09
CA ARG A 138 0.48 4.95 18.43
C ARG A 138 0.58 3.43 18.38
N ILE A 139 1.20 2.83 19.39
CA ILE A 139 1.13 1.39 19.67
C ILE A 139 0.06 1.12 20.75
N VAL A 140 -0.81 0.15 20.50
CA VAL A 140 -1.89 -0.28 21.40
C VAL A 140 -1.64 -1.72 21.84
N GLU A 141 -1.54 -1.99 23.14
CA GLU A 141 -1.15 -3.32 23.66
C GLU A 141 -2.34 -4.27 23.88
N ASP A 142 -3.53 -3.73 24.04
CA ASP A 142 -4.75 -4.42 24.48
C ASP A 142 -5.81 -4.54 23.37
N TYR A 143 -5.38 -4.66 22.11
CA TYR A 143 -6.29 -4.88 20.99
C TYR A 143 -6.93 -6.28 21.06
N THR A 144 -8.25 -6.35 21.13
CA THR A 144 -9.00 -7.61 21.35
C THR A 144 -9.70 -8.16 20.12
N LEU A 145 -9.77 -7.39 19.04
CA LEU A 145 -10.48 -7.80 17.82
C LEU A 145 -9.53 -8.56 16.89
N ASP A 146 -10.11 -9.49 16.13
CA ASP A 146 -9.44 -10.33 15.14
C ASP A 146 -9.55 -9.77 13.71
N TYR A 147 -10.00 -8.53 13.59
CA TYR A 147 -10.10 -7.80 12.33
C TYR A 147 -9.60 -6.36 12.52
N PRO A 148 -9.15 -5.67 11.46
CA PRO A 148 -8.75 -4.27 11.52
C PRO A 148 -9.95 -3.35 11.73
N THR A 149 -9.83 -2.26 12.48
CA THR A 149 -10.95 -1.33 12.72
C THR A 149 -10.66 0.06 12.18
N LEU A 150 -11.68 0.72 11.63
CA LEU A 150 -11.66 2.14 11.31
C LEU A 150 -11.95 2.97 12.58
N LEU A 151 -11.08 3.94 12.86
CA LEU A 151 -11.25 4.90 13.96
C LEU A 151 -11.80 6.24 13.47
N ALA A 152 -11.36 6.70 12.30
CA ALA A 152 -11.79 7.96 11.69
C ALA A 152 -11.35 8.02 10.22
N GLY A 153 -11.86 9.01 9.48
CA GLY A 153 -11.44 9.32 8.12
C GLY A 153 -12.25 10.46 7.53
N GLU A 154 -11.80 10.99 6.40
CA GLU A 154 -12.49 12.07 5.68
C GLU A 154 -12.26 11.92 4.17
N GLN A 155 -13.18 12.51 3.39
CA GLN A 155 -13.21 12.54 1.93
C GLN A 155 -13.45 11.20 1.24
N GLY A 156 -14.20 11.24 0.13
CA GLY A 156 -14.29 10.13 -0.81
C GLY A 156 -12.90 9.77 -1.35
N ALA A 157 -12.69 8.50 -1.67
CA ALA A 157 -11.43 8.02 -2.23
C ALA A 157 -11.50 8.03 -3.77
N PRO A 158 -10.36 8.15 -4.47
CA PRO A 158 -10.34 8.00 -5.92
C PRO A 158 -10.82 6.61 -6.34
N LEU A 159 -11.39 6.53 -7.54
CA LEU A 159 -11.66 5.26 -8.21
C LEU A 159 -10.38 4.78 -8.91
N GLU A 160 -10.38 3.51 -9.30
CA GLU A 160 -9.33 2.95 -10.16
C GLU A 160 -9.30 3.64 -11.53
N ASN A 161 -8.11 3.75 -12.13
CA ASN A 161 -7.90 4.24 -13.50
C ASN A 161 -8.44 5.66 -13.75
N MET A 162 -8.17 6.60 -12.84
CA MET A 162 -8.54 8.01 -12.97
C MET A 162 -7.41 8.89 -13.50
N GLY A 163 -6.24 8.32 -13.84
CA GLY A 163 -5.08 9.10 -14.26
C GLY A 163 -4.38 9.78 -13.09
N GLY A 164 -4.40 9.14 -11.92
CA GLY A 164 -3.78 9.62 -10.70
C GLY A 164 -4.51 10.80 -10.05
N LEU A 165 -3.83 11.43 -9.10
CA LEU A 165 -4.43 12.47 -8.26
C LEU A 165 -4.97 13.66 -9.07
N ALA A 166 -4.28 14.07 -10.14
CA ALA A 166 -4.70 15.19 -10.96
C ALA A 166 -6.04 14.93 -11.67
N GLY A 167 -6.23 13.72 -12.23
CA GLY A 167 -7.50 13.36 -12.86
C GLY A 167 -8.63 13.19 -11.84
N PHE A 168 -8.32 12.74 -10.62
CA PHE A 168 -9.30 12.73 -9.54
C PHE A 168 -9.70 14.15 -9.09
N GLU A 169 -8.75 15.08 -8.98
CA GLU A 169 -9.03 16.48 -8.65
C GLU A 169 -9.90 17.15 -9.71
N GLU A 170 -9.61 16.95 -11.00
CA GLU A 170 -10.44 17.43 -12.11
C GLU A 170 -11.87 16.85 -12.05
N PHE A 171 -12.00 15.56 -11.75
CA PHE A 171 -13.30 14.93 -11.53
C PHE A 171 -14.05 15.59 -10.37
N LEU A 172 -13.39 15.84 -9.23
CA LEU A 172 -14.03 16.45 -8.06
C LEU A 172 -14.44 17.91 -8.30
N GLU A 173 -13.69 18.68 -9.09
CA GLU A 173 -14.07 20.04 -9.49
C GLU A 173 -15.43 20.04 -10.21
N ALA A 174 -15.60 19.16 -11.20
CA ALA A 174 -16.87 19.01 -11.90
C ALA A 174 -17.96 18.38 -11.03
N TYR A 175 -17.63 17.34 -10.25
CA TYR A 175 -18.58 16.58 -9.44
C TYR A 175 -19.20 17.41 -8.32
N ASN A 176 -18.47 18.37 -7.76
CA ASN A 176 -18.91 19.15 -6.59
C ASN A 176 -19.50 20.52 -6.92
N ASP A 177 -19.22 21.10 -8.09
CA ASP A 177 -19.74 22.43 -8.47
C ASP A 177 -21.01 22.32 -9.33
N PRO A 178 -22.21 22.65 -8.81
CA PRO A 178 -23.45 22.61 -9.58
C PRO A 178 -23.50 23.57 -10.78
N GLN A 179 -22.58 24.54 -10.85
CA GLN A 179 -22.46 25.49 -11.96
C GLN A 179 -21.46 25.02 -13.03
N HIS A 180 -20.69 23.97 -12.76
CA HIS A 180 -19.76 23.41 -13.73
C HIS A 180 -20.49 22.83 -14.93
N LEU A 181 -19.99 23.09 -16.14
CA LEU A 181 -20.63 22.65 -17.38
C LEU A 181 -20.82 21.13 -17.42
N ASP A 182 -19.85 20.38 -16.88
CA ASP A 182 -19.86 18.92 -16.85
C ASP A 182 -20.43 18.31 -15.57
N HIS A 183 -21.01 19.11 -14.65
CA HIS A 183 -21.46 18.62 -13.34
C HIS A 183 -22.40 17.41 -13.42
N ALA A 184 -23.43 17.49 -14.27
CA ALA A 184 -24.38 16.40 -14.44
C ALA A 184 -23.72 15.13 -15.03
N ALA A 185 -22.76 15.29 -15.93
CA ALA A 185 -22.03 14.18 -16.52
C ALA A 185 -21.08 13.53 -15.49
N ALA A 186 -20.35 14.33 -14.72
CA ALA A 186 -19.47 13.86 -13.65
C ALA A 186 -20.26 13.10 -12.57
N GLN A 187 -21.40 13.62 -12.12
CA GLN A 187 -22.29 12.94 -11.18
C GLN A 187 -22.79 11.58 -11.71
N ALA A 188 -23.28 11.56 -12.95
CA ALA A 188 -23.78 10.34 -13.57
C ALA A 188 -22.68 9.29 -13.77
N TRP A 189 -21.50 9.71 -14.26
CA TRP A 189 -20.35 8.84 -14.43
C TRP A 189 -19.84 8.31 -13.08
N GLY A 190 -19.68 9.19 -12.08
CA GLY A 190 -19.23 8.81 -10.74
C GLY A 190 -20.15 7.76 -10.11
N HIS A 191 -21.47 7.97 -10.17
CA HIS A 191 -22.44 6.99 -9.69
C HIS A 191 -22.35 5.65 -10.45
N GLN A 192 -22.16 5.68 -11.77
CA GLN A 192 -22.00 4.46 -12.57
C GLN A 192 -20.74 3.67 -12.18
N GLN A 193 -19.65 4.36 -11.87
CA GLN A 193 -18.40 3.73 -11.44
C GLN A 193 -18.40 3.38 -9.94
N GLY A 194 -19.45 3.73 -9.20
CA GLY A 194 -19.55 3.46 -7.77
C GLY A 194 -18.76 4.43 -6.89
N PHE A 195 -18.45 5.64 -7.37
CA PHE A 195 -17.92 6.71 -6.53
C PHE A 195 -18.89 7.03 -5.41
N THR A 196 -18.36 7.15 -4.19
CA THR A 196 -19.12 7.52 -3.00
C THR A 196 -18.33 8.54 -2.19
N GLU A 197 -19.05 9.44 -1.53
CA GLU A 197 -18.47 10.25 -0.46
C GLU A 197 -17.98 9.35 0.69
N TYR A 198 -17.26 9.94 1.65
CA TYR A 198 -16.80 9.21 2.81
C TYR A 198 -17.97 8.62 3.63
N ASP A 199 -18.01 7.29 3.72
CA ASP A 199 -18.93 6.55 4.58
C ASP A 199 -18.15 5.61 5.50
N GLY A 200 -17.93 6.08 6.74
CA GLY A 200 -17.19 5.33 7.76
C GLY A 200 -17.89 4.03 8.20
N GLU A 201 -19.23 3.99 8.21
CA GLU A 201 -19.98 2.80 8.61
C GLU A 201 -19.83 1.69 7.55
N SER A 202 -19.93 2.06 6.27
CA SER A 202 -19.71 1.14 5.15
C SER A 202 -18.29 0.61 5.11
N ILE A 203 -17.27 1.46 5.33
CA ILE A 203 -15.87 1.03 5.42
C ILE A 203 -15.65 0.06 6.58
N GLU A 204 -16.13 0.38 7.78
CA GLU A 204 -16.03 -0.49 8.96
C GLU A 204 -16.74 -1.84 8.74
N GLY A 205 -17.87 -1.84 8.03
CA GLY A 205 -18.57 -3.06 7.63
C GLY A 205 -17.75 -3.97 6.71
N ARG A 206 -16.99 -3.39 5.77
CA ARG A 206 -16.08 -4.14 4.90
C ARG A 206 -14.89 -4.70 5.67
N LEU A 207 -14.28 -3.92 6.56
CA LEU A 207 -13.16 -4.37 7.41
C LEU A 207 -13.54 -5.56 8.31
N LYS A 208 -14.73 -5.52 8.92
CA LYS A 208 -15.30 -6.65 9.67
C LYS A 208 -15.44 -7.93 8.83
N SER A 209 -15.73 -7.78 7.55
CA SER A 209 -15.86 -8.90 6.62
C SER A 209 -14.50 -9.47 6.22
N LEU A 210 -13.48 -8.62 6.05
CA LEU A 210 -12.09 -9.02 5.79
C LEU A 210 -11.54 -9.93 6.91
N GLY A 211 -11.83 -9.58 8.18
CA GLY A 211 -11.52 -10.39 9.36
C GLY A 211 -11.96 -11.85 9.32
N LYS A 212 -13.07 -12.12 8.64
CA LYS A 212 -13.58 -13.50 8.45
C LYS A 212 -12.81 -14.21 7.34
N GLY A 213 -12.40 -13.48 6.30
CA GLY A 213 -11.59 -13.99 5.18
C GLY A 213 -10.16 -14.38 5.56
N PHE A 214 -9.52 -13.67 6.50
CA PHE A 214 -8.18 -14.04 7.03
C PHE A 214 -8.15 -15.45 7.62
N LYS A 215 -9.28 -15.96 8.12
CA LYS A 215 -9.36 -17.31 8.72
C LYS A 215 -9.52 -18.44 7.71
N ASP A 216 -9.89 -18.12 6.47
CA ASP A 216 -10.30 -19.09 5.45
C ASP A 216 -9.30 -19.19 4.28
N GLN A 217 -8.22 -18.40 4.25
CA GLN A 217 -7.16 -18.57 3.26
C GLN A 217 -6.22 -19.73 3.67
N PRO A 218 -6.14 -20.83 2.88
CA PRO A 218 -5.14 -21.85 3.12
C PRO A 218 -3.75 -21.24 2.85
N THR A 219 -2.83 -21.40 3.80
CA THR A 219 -1.41 -21.12 3.64
C THR A 219 -0.84 -21.91 2.44
N ARG A 220 -0.91 -21.34 1.25
CA ARG A 220 -0.03 -21.67 0.11
C ARG A 220 1.09 -20.63 0.25
N TYR A 221 2.33 -20.94 0.62
CA TYR A 221 3.19 -22.02 0.17
C TYR A 221 4.04 -22.53 1.33
N ARG A 222 3.90 -23.81 1.68
CA ARG A 222 4.95 -24.53 2.41
C ARG A 222 5.92 -25.02 1.34
N VAL A 223 7.16 -24.55 1.36
CA VAL A 223 8.24 -25.15 0.56
C VAL A 223 8.45 -26.57 1.10
N GLU A 224 7.78 -27.55 0.50
CA GLU A 224 8.10 -28.95 0.71
C GLU A 224 9.29 -29.32 -0.17
N GLY A 225 10.45 -29.39 0.47
CA GLY A 225 11.40 -30.48 0.28
C GLY A 225 12.07 -30.62 -1.08
N MET A 226 13.32 -30.17 -1.14
CA MET A 226 14.34 -30.92 -1.86
C MET A 226 14.32 -32.39 -1.40
N GLU A 227 14.12 -33.33 -2.32
CA GLU A 227 14.73 -34.65 -2.21
C GLU A 227 15.50 -34.98 -3.48
N LYS A 228 16.68 -35.53 -3.22
CA LYS A 228 17.74 -35.88 -4.16
C LYS A 228 17.33 -37.08 -5.02
N CYS A 229 17.67 -37.02 -6.31
CA CYS A 229 18.37 -38.06 -7.07
C CYS A 229 18.83 -37.48 -8.41
#